data_AF-A0A0L7LKC6-F1
#
_entry.id   AF-A0A0L7LKC6-F1
#
_cell.length_a   1.000
_cell.length_b   1.000
_cell.length_c   1.000
_cell.angle_alpha   90.00
_cell.angle_beta   90.00
_cell.angle_gamma   90.00
#
_symmetry.space_group_name_H-M   'P 1'
#
loop_
_entity.id
_entity.type
_entity.pdbx_description
1 polymer ?
#
loop_
_entity_poly.entity_id
_entity_poly.type
_entity_poly.pdbx_seq_one_letter_code
_entity_poly.pdbx_strand_id
1 'polypeptide(L)'
;MASETIVPPTVGDQADCNEVNTCHVDEFLYDVEEVEKLAKKGKLKRQYCLDCNSRNITAYYFSNAGTIIGVEMNKECCEVQEKIINQYSMNQNRIKVIHSDVMDRSDIVASSNIIVANVLDFFVDIEKHKKIWYFFKQHIKKGSYLICNRSITDTLESIGLSEELIDWLSICKPCRQENEIFFDLEDFMDMHLYKVN
;
A
#
# COMPACT_ATOMS: atom_id res chain seq x y z
N MET A 1 20.86 -3.46 -1.18
CA MET A 1 19.83 -2.59 -1.77
C MET A 1 19.92 -1.24 -1.09
N ALA A 2 19.67 -0.15 -1.81
CA ALA A 2 19.59 1.18 -1.20
C ALA A 2 18.28 1.28 -0.40
N SER A 3 18.33 1.96 0.75
CA SER A 3 17.13 2.28 1.55
C SER A 3 16.19 3.20 0.76
N GLU A 4 14.90 3.14 1.09
CA GLU A 4 13.88 4.06 0.56
C GLU A 4 14.31 5.53 0.70
N THR A 5 14.08 6.33 -0.35
CA THR A 5 14.34 7.77 -0.34
C THR A 5 12.99 8.48 -0.29
N ILE A 6 12.58 8.87 0.92
CA ILE A 6 11.28 9.52 1.15
C ILE A 6 11.32 10.92 0.56
N VAL A 7 10.36 11.23 -0.32
CA VAL A 7 10.20 12.56 -0.93
C VAL A 7 8.79 13.05 -0.60
N PRO A 8 8.64 14.03 0.30
CA PRO A 8 7.32 14.58 0.59
C PRO A 8 6.68 15.23 -0.65
N PRO A 9 5.34 15.18 -0.77
CA PRO A 9 4.64 15.88 -1.83
C PRO A 9 4.95 17.38 -1.78
N THR A 10 5.09 18.02 -2.93
CA THR A 10 5.33 19.47 -3.02
C THR A 10 4.05 20.25 -3.37
N VAL A 11 2.96 19.55 -3.66
CA VAL A 11 1.67 20.09 -4.08
C VAL A 11 0.53 19.19 -3.61
N GLY A 12 -0.61 19.80 -3.24
CA GLY A 12 -1.79 19.09 -2.75
C GLY A 12 -1.82 18.91 -1.23
N ASP A 13 -2.72 18.04 -0.77
CA ASP A 13 -2.80 17.66 0.65
C ASP A 13 -1.48 17.03 1.11
N GLN A 14 -1.08 17.28 2.35
CA GLN A 14 0.18 16.79 2.95
C GLN A 14 1.47 17.41 2.38
N ALA A 15 1.39 18.47 1.56
CA ALA A 15 2.56 19.21 1.05
C ALA A 15 3.37 19.96 2.13
N ASP A 16 2.87 20.02 3.37
CA ASP A 16 3.54 20.54 4.55
C ASP A 16 4.41 19.50 5.29
N CYS A 17 4.37 18.23 4.87
CA CYS A 17 5.18 17.15 5.39
C CYS A 17 6.67 17.28 5.01
N ASN A 18 7.58 17.00 5.94
CA ASN A 18 9.03 17.03 5.76
C ASN A 18 9.75 16.11 6.75
N GLU A 19 11.06 15.93 6.58
CA GLU A 19 11.87 15.03 7.42
C GLU A 19 11.87 15.37 8.93
N VAL A 20 11.46 16.59 9.31
CA VAL A 20 11.44 17.05 10.71
C VAL A 20 10.08 16.76 11.37
N ASN A 21 8.99 16.92 10.62
CA ASN A 21 7.61 16.80 11.13
C ASN A 21 6.90 15.51 10.70
N THR A 22 7.48 14.72 9.79
CA THR A 22 6.88 13.50 9.24
C THR A 22 7.81 12.30 9.45
N CYS A 23 7.24 11.19 9.91
CA CYS A 23 7.92 9.90 10.05
C CYS A 23 7.14 8.89 9.23
N HIS A 24 7.83 8.16 8.34
CA HIS A 24 7.20 7.22 7.43
C HIS A 24 6.99 5.85 8.09
N VAL A 25 5.80 5.26 7.88
CA VAL A 25 5.34 4.01 8.50
C VAL A 25 4.60 3.22 7.42
N ASP A 26 5.19 2.12 6.94
CA ASP A 26 4.58 1.30 5.87
C ASP A 26 3.46 0.42 6.45
N GLU A 27 2.22 0.85 6.25
CA GLU A 27 1.02 0.26 6.85
C GLU A 27 0.68 -1.09 6.22
N PHE A 28 1.36 -2.15 6.64
CA PHE A 28 0.99 -3.53 6.27
C PHE A 28 0.69 -4.42 7.48
N LEU A 29 1.56 -4.46 8.49
CA LEU A 29 1.39 -5.32 9.67
C LEU A 29 2.09 -4.68 10.86
N TYR A 30 1.43 -3.80 11.60
CA TYR A 30 1.95 -3.35 12.90
C TYR A 30 0.97 -3.68 14.00
N ASP A 31 1.41 -4.39 15.04
CA ASP A 31 0.62 -4.49 16.27
C ASP A 31 0.92 -3.30 17.20
N VAL A 32 0.02 -3.07 18.16
CA VAL A 32 0.10 -1.92 19.07
C VAL A 32 1.36 -1.95 19.93
N GLU A 33 1.86 -3.13 20.29
CA GLU A 33 3.03 -3.26 21.17
C GLU A 33 4.35 -2.94 20.45
N GLU A 34 4.47 -3.27 19.17
CA GLU A 34 5.66 -2.95 18.39
C GLU A 34 5.72 -1.46 18.00
N VAL A 35 4.57 -0.88 17.65
CA VAL A 35 4.41 0.58 17.54
C VAL A 35 4.85 1.27 18.84
N GLU A 36 4.43 0.74 19.99
CA GLU A 36 4.87 1.25 21.30
C GLU A 36 6.38 1.14 21.52
N LYS A 37 7.01 0.02 21.14
CA LYS A 37 8.46 -0.18 21.28
C LYS A 37 9.25 0.78 20.39
N LEU A 38 8.81 1.00 19.15
CA LEU A 38 9.43 1.95 18.23
C LEU A 38 9.25 3.40 18.71
N ALA A 39 8.07 3.73 19.25
CA ALA A 39 7.80 5.03 19.84
C ALA A 39 8.65 5.29 21.10
N LYS A 40 8.78 4.30 22.00
CA LYS A 40 9.65 4.39 23.19
C LYS A 40 11.13 4.56 22.83
N LYS A 41 11.56 4.02 21.68
CA LYS A 41 12.92 4.19 21.14
C LYS A 41 13.13 5.52 20.41
N GLY A 42 12.12 6.38 20.33
CA GLY A 42 12.18 7.65 19.59
C GLY A 42 12.27 7.48 18.07
N LYS A 43 11.99 6.26 17.57
CA LYS A 43 12.03 5.91 16.15
C LYS A 43 10.69 6.16 15.45
N LEU A 44 9.64 6.48 16.20
CA LEU A 44 8.27 6.70 15.72
C LEU A 44 7.59 7.79 16.57
N LYS A 45 6.93 8.78 15.95
CA LYS A 45 6.13 9.81 16.67
C LYS A 45 4.66 9.38 16.76
N ARG A 46 4.03 9.58 17.93
CA ARG A 46 2.72 9.02 18.34
C ARG A 46 1.47 9.69 17.72
N GLN A 47 1.50 10.16 16.48
CA GLN A 47 0.29 10.70 15.85
C GLN A 47 -0.14 9.76 14.73
N TYR A 48 -1.10 8.89 15.03
CA TYR A 48 -1.82 8.00 14.13
C TYR A 48 -3.25 7.80 14.66
N CYS A 49 -4.18 7.35 13.80
CA CYS A 49 -5.61 7.29 14.07
C CYS A 49 -5.95 6.50 15.35
N LEU A 50 -6.56 7.19 16.33
CA LEU A 50 -6.99 6.61 17.60
C LEU A 50 -8.27 5.77 17.48
N ASP A 51 -8.98 5.90 16.36
CA ASP A 51 -10.22 5.16 16.10
C ASP A 51 -9.91 3.76 15.54
N CYS A 52 -8.95 3.63 14.60
CA CYS A 52 -8.66 2.35 13.94
C CYS A 52 -7.55 1.50 14.61
N ASN A 53 -6.79 2.05 15.57
CA ASN A 53 -5.72 1.37 16.34
C ASN A 53 -4.67 0.60 15.50
N SER A 54 -4.49 0.93 14.21
CA SER A 54 -3.50 0.31 13.32
C SER A 54 -3.56 -1.23 13.26
N ARG A 55 -4.74 -1.84 13.41
CA ARG A 55 -4.92 -3.31 13.59
C ARG A 55 -4.89 -4.17 12.32
N ASN A 56 -4.49 -3.65 11.17
CA ASN A 56 -4.88 -4.28 9.90
C ASN A 56 -3.93 -5.39 9.40
N ILE A 57 -4.11 -6.59 9.94
CA ILE A 57 -3.86 -7.86 9.24
C ILE A 57 -5.08 -8.18 8.33
N THR A 58 -5.77 -7.15 7.82
CA THR A 58 -7.15 -7.29 7.35
C THR A 58 -7.25 -8.10 6.06
N ALA A 59 -6.25 -8.03 5.19
CA ALA A 59 -6.18 -8.91 4.03
C ALA A 59 -6.14 -10.40 4.42
N TYR A 60 -5.45 -10.78 5.51
CA TYR A 60 -5.33 -12.19 5.91
C TYR A 60 -6.63 -12.74 6.52
N TYR A 61 -7.31 -11.96 7.37
CA TYR A 61 -8.50 -12.41 8.10
C TYR A 61 -9.82 -12.14 7.37
N PHE A 62 -9.91 -11.04 6.62
CA PHE A 62 -11.17 -10.59 6.01
C PHE A 62 -11.25 -10.83 4.50
N SER A 63 -10.21 -11.40 3.90
CA SER A 63 -10.27 -11.87 2.52
C SER A 63 -10.20 -13.39 2.43
N ASN A 64 -10.70 -13.93 1.32
CA ASN A 64 -10.49 -15.33 0.93
C ASN A 64 -9.28 -15.48 -0.01
N ALA A 65 -8.36 -14.50 -0.05
CA ALA A 65 -7.17 -14.58 -0.89
C ALA A 65 -6.32 -15.79 -0.50
N GLY A 66 -6.06 -16.68 -1.47
CA GLY A 66 -5.28 -17.90 -1.24
C GLY A 66 -3.80 -17.63 -0.97
N THR A 67 -3.27 -16.51 -1.45
CA THR A 67 -1.89 -16.07 -1.20
C THR A 67 -1.85 -14.54 -1.12
N ILE A 68 -1.08 -14.04 -0.16
CA ILE A 68 -0.87 -12.62 0.15
C ILE A 68 0.63 -12.41 0.20
N ILE A 69 1.13 -11.48 -0.60
CA ILE A 69 2.56 -11.18 -0.68
C ILE A 69 2.74 -9.68 -0.49
N GLY A 70 3.43 -9.30 0.58
CA GLY A 70 3.96 -7.95 0.77
C GLY A 70 5.32 -7.83 0.11
N VAL A 71 5.51 -6.81 -0.73
CA VAL A 71 6.84 -6.45 -1.27
C VAL A 71 7.25 -5.16 -0.60
N GLU A 72 8.35 -5.21 0.15
CA GLU A 72 8.78 -4.13 1.03
C GLU A 72 10.26 -3.84 0.76
N MET A 73 10.62 -2.58 0.59
CA MET A 73 12.01 -2.17 0.31
C MET A 73 12.82 -1.97 1.59
N ASN A 74 12.18 -1.66 2.70
CA ASN A 74 12.81 -1.44 3.98
C ASN A 74 12.98 -2.76 4.75
N LYS A 75 14.23 -3.18 4.92
CA LYS A 75 14.56 -4.41 5.64
C LYS A 75 14.06 -4.41 7.10
N GLU A 76 14.11 -3.28 7.80
CA GLU A 76 13.63 -3.22 9.19
C GLU A 76 12.11 -3.42 9.25
N CYS A 77 11.36 -2.83 8.30
CA CYS A 77 9.93 -3.09 8.17
C CYS A 77 9.64 -4.55 7.84
N CYS A 78 10.40 -5.17 6.93
CA CYS A 78 10.29 -6.61 6.67
C CYS A 78 10.45 -7.43 7.95
N GLU A 79 11.49 -7.15 8.74
CA GLU A 79 11.77 -7.87 9.99
C GLU A 79 10.66 -7.67 11.04
N VAL A 80 10.00 -6.52 11.07
CA VAL A 80 8.83 -6.27 11.94
C VAL A 80 7.62 -7.08 11.47
N GLN A 81 7.30 -7.01 10.18
CA GLN A 81 6.19 -7.76 9.59
C GLN A 81 6.37 -9.28 9.76
N GLU A 82 7.61 -9.80 9.57
CA GLU A 82 7.95 -11.21 9.80
C GLU A 82 7.80 -11.63 11.27
N LYS A 83 8.13 -10.75 12.22
CA LYS A 83 7.90 -11.04 13.65
C LYS A 83 6.43 -11.21 13.94
N ILE A 84 5.56 -10.36 13.39
CA ILE A 84 4.11 -10.48 13.57
C ILE A 84 3.58 -11.77 12.97
N ILE A 85 4.00 -12.12 11.74
CA ILE A 85 3.63 -13.40 11.11
C ILE A 85 3.98 -14.59 12.02
N ASN A 86 5.16 -14.55 12.64
CA ASN A 86 5.62 -15.61 13.54
C ASN A 86 4.92 -15.59 14.91
N GLN A 87 4.79 -14.41 15.54
CA GLN A 87 4.18 -14.20 16.85
C GLN A 87 2.74 -14.71 16.87
N TYR A 88 1.99 -14.45 15.80
CA TYR A 88 0.60 -14.88 15.67
C TYR A 88 0.44 -16.23 14.95
N SER A 89 1.54 -16.94 14.69
CA SER A 89 1.53 -18.27 14.03
C SER A 89 0.71 -18.27 12.73
N MET A 90 0.84 -17.21 11.94
CA MET A 90 0.13 -17.10 10.67
C MET A 90 0.61 -18.15 9.69
N ASN A 91 -0.29 -18.59 8.81
CA ASN A 91 0.03 -19.59 7.80
C ASN A 91 1.03 -19.00 6.79
N GLN A 92 2.29 -19.39 6.91
CA GLN A 92 3.39 -18.95 6.04
C GLN A 92 3.24 -19.41 4.58
N ASN A 93 2.36 -20.36 4.29
CA ASN A 93 2.00 -20.71 2.91
C ASN A 93 1.01 -19.70 2.30
N ARG A 94 0.30 -18.95 3.15
CA ARG A 94 -0.71 -17.96 2.76
C ARG A 94 -0.16 -16.54 2.76
N ILE A 95 0.64 -16.15 3.74
CA ILE A 95 1.20 -14.78 3.84
C ILE A 95 2.72 -14.80 3.85
N LYS A 96 3.32 -13.92 3.05
CA LYS A 96 4.77 -13.75 2.93
C LYS A 96 5.13 -12.28 2.76
N VAL A 97 6.29 -11.91 3.27
CA VAL A 97 6.91 -10.59 3.05
C VAL A 97 8.20 -10.82 2.29
N ILE A 98 8.48 -9.97 1.30
CA ILE A 98 9.68 -10.09 0.48
C ILE A 98 10.39 -8.75 0.42
N HIS A 99 11.62 -8.75 0.95
CA HIS A 99 12.51 -7.60 0.89
C HIS A 99 13.02 -7.38 -0.54
N SER A 100 12.39 -6.46 -1.28
CA SER A 100 12.68 -6.16 -2.68
C SER A 100 12.06 -4.83 -3.11
N ASP A 101 12.62 -4.19 -4.15
CA ASP A 101 11.88 -3.17 -4.91
C ASP A 101 10.80 -3.89 -5.75
N VAL A 102 9.60 -3.31 -5.82
CA VAL A 102 8.48 -3.84 -6.61
C VAL A 102 8.82 -3.91 -8.10
N MET A 103 9.65 -2.98 -8.60
CA MET A 103 10.08 -2.96 -10.00
C MET A 103 10.97 -4.15 -10.36
N ASP A 104 11.56 -4.82 -9.36
CA ASP A 104 12.34 -6.05 -9.55
C ASP A 104 11.46 -7.32 -9.50
N ARG A 105 10.17 -7.19 -9.17
CA ARG A 105 9.23 -8.30 -8.91
C ARG A 105 8.10 -8.39 -9.93
N SER A 106 8.45 -8.32 -11.20
CA SER A 106 7.49 -8.52 -12.30
C SER A 106 6.82 -9.90 -12.26
N ASP A 107 7.52 -10.91 -11.73
CA ASP A 107 6.99 -12.26 -11.48
C ASP A 107 5.77 -12.23 -10.55
N ILE A 108 5.85 -11.47 -9.45
CA ILE A 108 4.73 -11.30 -8.51
C ILE A 108 3.62 -10.52 -9.17
N VAL A 109 3.93 -9.34 -9.71
CA VAL A 109 2.93 -8.43 -10.27
C VAL A 109 2.13 -9.10 -11.40
N ALA A 110 2.80 -9.85 -12.27
CA ALA A 110 2.15 -10.60 -13.34
C ALA A 110 1.31 -11.78 -12.84
N SER A 111 1.67 -12.39 -11.71
CA SER A 111 0.92 -13.51 -11.13
C SER A 111 -0.29 -13.05 -10.32
N SER A 112 -0.27 -11.84 -9.75
CA SER A 112 -1.30 -11.30 -8.87
C SER A 112 -2.65 -11.13 -9.55
N ASN A 113 -3.74 -11.44 -8.83
CA ASN A 113 -5.11 -11.15 -9.28
C ASN A 113 -5.65 -9.82 -8.73
N ILE A 114 -5.16 -9.41 -7.57
CA ILE A 114 -5.49 -8.17 -6.89
C ILE A 114 -4.16 -7.55 -6.47
N ILE A 115 -3.94 -6.29 -6.82
CA ILE A 115 -2.79 -5.51 -6.43
C ILE A 115 -3.30 -4.37 -5.55
N VAL A 116 -2.71 -4.21 -4.38
CA VAL A 116 -2.93 -3.04 -3.52
C VAL A 116 -1.67 -2.19 -3.62
N ALA A 117 -1.82 -0.96 -4.10
CA ALA A 117 -0.71 -0.01 -4.24
C ALA A 117 -1.05 1.23 -3.42
N ASN A 118 -0.44 1.33 -2.24
CA ASN A 118 -0.61 2.45 -1.32
C ASN A 118 0.56 3.43 -1.44
N VAL A 119 0.26 4.74 -1.44
CA VAL A 119 1.18 5.82 -1.02
C VAL A 119 2.46 5.97 -1.89
N LEU A 120 2.43 5.62 -3.19
CA LEU A 120 3.58 5.83 -4.09
C LEU A 120 4.07 7.29 -4.13
N ASP A 121 3.16 8.25 -3.95
CA ASP A 121 3.44 9.70 -4.00
C ASP A 121 4.50 10.17 -2.99
N PHE A 122 4.77 9.41 -1.92
CA PHE A 122 5.64 9.84 -0.81
C PHE A 122 7.05 9.21 -0.83
N PHE A 123 7.24 8.16 -1.64
CA PHE A 123 8.43 7.30 -1.54
C PHE A 123 9.41 7.44 -2.68
N VAL A 124 9.01 8.19 -3.71
CA VAL A 124 9.75 8.23 -4.96
C VAL A 124 9.66 9.61 -5.58
N ASP A 125 10.74 10.04 -6.22
CA ASP A 125 10.69 11.21 -7.09
C ASP A 125 9.72 10.99 -8.27
N ILE A 126 9.31 12.09 -8.92
CA ILE A 126 8.36 12.08 -10.03
C ILE A 126 8.79 11.11 -11.15
N GLU A 127 10.09 10.97 -11.41
CA GLU A 127 10.59 10.10 -12.49
C GLU A 127 10.51 8.62 -12.12
N LYS A 128 10.86 8.24 -10.90
CA LYS A 128 10.66 6.87 -10.40
C LYS A 128 9.17 6.56 -10.24
N HIS A 129 8.35 7.53 -9.84
CA HIS A 129 6.90 7.39 -9.79
C HIS A 129 6.30 7.03 -11.17
N LYS A 130 6.67 7.77 -12.22
CA LYS A 130 6.27 7.45 -13.60
C LYS A 130 6.72 6.05 -14.01
N LYS A 131 7.97 5.66 -13.70
CA LYS A 131 8.50 4.33 -14.02
C LYS A 131 7.69 3.21 -13.37
N ILE A 132 7.26 3.38 -12.13
CA ILE A 132 6.41 2.41 -11.42
C ILE A 132 5.06 2.23 -12.15
N TRP A 133 4.43 3.32 -12.58
CA TRP A 133 3.17 3.23 -13.33
C TRP A 133 3.32 2.57 -14.69
N TYR A 134 4.39 2.86 -15.43
CA TYR A 134 4.70 2.12 -16.67
C TYR A 134 4.96 0.64 -16.40
N PHE A 135 5.71 0.33 -15.33
CA PHE A 135 5.97 -1.04 -14.90
C PHE A 135 4.67 -1.79 -14.58
N PHE A 136 3.74 -1.16 -13.86
CA PHE A 136 2.42 -1.74 -13.59
C PHE A 136 1.58 -1.93 -14.85
N LYS A 137 1.53 -0.93 -15.75
CA LYS A 137 0.83 -1.08 -17.05
C LYS A 137 1.41 -2.23 -17.87
N GLN A 138 2.72 -2.44 -17.82
CA GLN A 138 3.38 -3.51 -18.56
C GLN A 138 3.12 -4.91 -17.97
N HIS A 139 3.07 -5.03 -16.64
CA HIS A 139 3.13 -6.34 -15.98
C HIS A 139 1.81 -6.78 -15.33
N ILE A 140 0.93 -5.87 -14.93
CA ILE A 140 -0.37 -6.28 -14.37
C ILE A 140 -1.21 -6.88 -15.48
N LYS A 141 -1.60 -8.15 -15.31
CA LYS A 141 -2.40 -8.86 -16.30
C LYS A 141 -3.82 -8.28 -16.39
N LYS A 142 -4.33 -8.22 -17.62
CA LYS A 142 -5.73 -7.87 -17.93
C LYS A 142 -6.72 -8.70 -17.12
N GLY A 143 -7.79 -8.04 -16.65
CA GLY A 143 -8.83 -8.63 -15.82
C GLY A 143 -8.51 -8.71 -14.33
N SER A 144 -7.31 -8.27 -13.91
CA SER A 144 -6.95 -8.10 -12.50
C SER A 144 -7.57 -6.84 -11.91
N TYR A 145 -7.48 -6.73 -10.59
CA TYR A 145 -7.93 -5.56 -9.85
C TYR A 145 -6.73 -4.79 -9.26
N LEU A 146 -6.83 -3.47 -9.30
CA LEU A 146 -5.90 -2.54 -8.66
C LEU A 146 -6.68 -1.74 -7.61
N ILE A 147 -6.15 -1.67 -6.40
CA ILE A 147 -6.69 -0.90 -5.29
C ILE A 147 -5.67 0.18 -4.93
N CYS A 148 -6.14 1.43 -4.86
CA CYS A 148 -5.33 2.57 -4.47
C CYS A 148 -6.06 3.36 -3.37
N ASN A 149 -5.29 4.01 -2.50
CA ASN A 149 -5.81 4.92 -1.48
C ASN A 149 -6.02 6.36 -2.00
N ARG A 150 -5.83 6.58 -3.30
CA ARG A 150 -6.07 7.85 -3.99
C ARG A 150 -6.66 7.57 -5.36
N SER A 151 -7.45 8.53 -5.86
CA SER A 151 -7.93 8.55 -7.24
C SER A 151 -6.75 8.44 -8.22
N ILE A 152 -6.79 7.42 -9.08
CA ILE A 152 -5.77 7.24 -10.11
C ILE A 152 -5.74 8.41 -11.08
N THR A 153 -6.90 9.05 -11.32
CA THR A 153 -6.97 10.24 -12.18
C THR A 153 -6.10 11.34 -11.60
N ASP A 154 -6.25 11.64 -10.32
CA ASP A 154 -5.52 12.69 -9.62
C ASP A 154 -4.02 12.34 -9.53
N THR A 155 -3.70 11.08 -9.23
CA THR A 155 -2.31 10.60 -9.22
C THR A 155 -1.65 10.77 -10.57
N LEU A 156 -2.29 10.31 -11.66
CA LEU A 156 -1.75 10.40 -13.02
C LEU A 156 -1.66 11.84 -13.51
N GLU A 157 -2.61 12.71 -13.15
CA GLU A 157 -2.58 14.14 -13.48
C GLU A 157 -1.37 14.81 -12.82
N SER A 158 -1.12 14.51 -11.54
CA SER A 158 -0.01 15.10 -10.79
C SER A 158 1.37 14.78 -11.36
N ILE A 159 1.52 13.67 -12.08
CA ILE A 159 2.77 13.23 -12.71
C ILE A 159 2.77 13.34 -14.23
N GLY A 160 1.70 13.88 -14.84
CA GLY A 160 1.59 14.09 -16.27
C GLY A 160 1.46 12.82 -17.11
N LEU A 161 0.80 11.77 -16.59
CA LEU A 161 0.59 10.49 -17.28
C LEU A 161 -0.88 10.19 -17.65
N SER A 162 -1.80 11.13 -17.41
CA SER A 162 -3.24 10.91 -17.62
C SER A 162 -3.57 10.47 -19.04
N GLU A 163 -3.07 11.17 -20.06
CA GLU A 163 -3.37 10.85 -21.46
C GLU A 163 -2.92 9.44 -21.87
N GLU A 164 -1.86 8.92 -21.25
CA GLU A 164 -1.25 7.64 -21.63
C GLU A 164 -1.86 6.44 -20.91
N LEU A 165 -2.35 6.64 -19.69
CA LEU A 165 -2.74 5.57 -18.78
C LEU A 165 -4.24 5.56 -18.43
N ILE A 166 -5.02 6.58 -18.82
CA ILE A 166 -6.44 6.66 -18.43
C ILE A 166 -7.28 5.51 -18.98
N ASP A 167 -6.99 5.03 -20.20
CA ASP A 167 -7.73 3.92 -20.83
C ASP A 167 -7.30 2.53 -20.32
N TRP A 168 -6.24 2.46 -19.51
CA TRP A 168 -5.74 1.19 -18.97
C TRP A 168 -6.61 0.63 -17.83
N LEU A 169 -7.34 1.51 -17.13
CA LEU A 169 -8.11 1.17 -15.93
C LEU A 169 -9.58 1.56 -16.08
N SER A 170 -10.47 0.65 -15.70
CA SER A 170 -11.90 0.92 -15.56
C SER A 170 -12.28 1.02 -14.10
N ILE A 171 -12.99 2.08 -13.70
CA ILE A 171 -13.52 2.22 -12.34
C ILE A 171 -14.48 1.06 -12.04
N CYS A 172 -14.23 0.36 -10.94
CA CYS A 172 -15.12 -0.65 -10.40
C CYS A 172 -15.85 -0.11 -9.18
N LYS A 173 -17.17 0.06 -9.30
CA LYS A 173 -18.01 0.35 -8.13
C LYS A 173 -18.23 -0.96 -7.37
N PRO A 174 -17.93 -1.01 -6.05
CA PRO A 174 -18.22 -2.20 -5.27
C PRO A 174 -19.72 -2.51 -5.32
N CYS A 175 -20.06 -3.80 -5.47
CA CYS A 175 -21.45 -4.25 -5.43
C CYS A 175 -21.95 -4.12 -3.99
N ARG A 176 -22.85 -3.18 -3.74
CA ARG A 176 -23.47 -2.92 -2.42
C ARG A 176 -24.46 -4.04 -2.09
N GLN A 177 -23.99 -5.19 -1.62
CA GLN A 177 -24.87 -6.19 -1.01
C GLN A 177 -24.28 -6.72 0.30
N GLU A 178 -24.97 -6.37 1.41
CA GLU A 178 -25.15 -7.14 2.65
C GLU A 178 -24.01 -7.21 3.70
N ASN A 179 -23.02 -6.31 3.71
CA ASN A 179 -22.02 -6.25 4.81
C ASN A 179 -22.05 -4.95 5.64
N GLU A 180 -23.19 -4.24 5.66
CA GLU A 180 -23.36 -2.99 6.43
C GLU A 180 -23.28 -3.18 7.96
N ILE A 181 -23.26 -4.43 8.45
CA ILE A 181 -23.33 -4.74 9.89
C ILE A 181 -21.93 -4.69 10.56
N PHE A 182 -20.84 -4.77 9.80
CA PHE A 182 -19.49 -4.96 10.36
C PHE A 182 -18.50 -3.82 10.12
N PHE A 183 -18.84 -2.82 9.32
CA PHE A 183 -17.89 -1.78 8.97
C PHE A 183 -18.55 -0.39 8.85
N ASP A 184 -17.93 0.61 9.49
CA ASP A 184 -18.32 2.01 9.30
C ASP A 184 -17.96 2.42 7.86
N LEU A 185 -18.97 2.96 7.15
CA LEU A 185 -18.86 3.35 5.74
C LEU A 185 -17.85 4.48 5.49
N GLU A 186 -17.45 5.20 6.55
CA GLU A 186 -16.48 6.29 6.51
C GLU A 186 -15.05 5.78 6.22
N ASP A 187 -14.67 4.58 6.70
CA ASP A 187 -13.32 4.02 6.51
C ASP A 187 -13.01 3.62 5.06
N PHE A 188 -14.03 3.48 4.21
CA PHE A 188 -13.88 3.11 2.80
C PHE A 188 -13.91 4.30 1.84
N MET A 189 -14.12 5.52 2.35
CA MET A 189 -14.30 6.69 1.49
C MET A 189 -13.09 6.98 0.57
N ASP A 190 -11.89 6.54 0.98
CA ASP A 190 -10.65 6.85 0.26
C ASP A 190 -10.09 5.67 -0.57
N MET A 191 -10.74 4.50 -0.55
CA MET A 191 -10.30 3.35 -1.36
C MET A 191 -10.92 3.34 -2.76
N HIS A 192 -10.04 3.35 -3.76
CA HIS A 192 -10.38 3.38 -5.17
C HIS A 192 -10.07 2.04 -5.82
N LEU A 193 -11.10 1.39 -6.35
CA LEU A 193 -11.01 0.07 -6.99
C LEU A 193 -11.11 0.20 -8.51
N TYR A 194 -10.14 -0.41 -9.19
CA TYR A 194 -10.04 -0.41 -10.65
C TYR A 194 -9.91 -1.84 -11.19
N LYS A 195 -10.47 -2.08 -12.37
CA LYS A 195 -10.22 -3.27 -13.18
C LYS A 195 -9.27 -2.93 -14.32
N VAL A 196 -8.28 -3.79 -14.53
CA VAL A 196 -7.32 -3.65 -15.63
C VAL A 196 -7.92 -4.14 -16.94
N ASN A 197 -7.89 -3.27 -17.96
CA ASN A 197 -8.52 -3.46 -19.27
C ASN A 197 -7.78 -4.39 -20.21
#